data_AF-A0A948VHU9-F1
#
_entry.id   AF-A0A948VHU9-F1
#
_cell.length_a   1.000
_cell.length_b   1.000
_cell.length_c   1.000
_cell.angle_alpha   90.00
_cell.angle_beta   90.00
_cell.angle_gamma   90.00
#
_symmetry.space_group_name_H-M   'P 1'
#
loop_
_entity.id
_entity.type
_entity.pdbx_description
1 polymer ?
#
loop_
_entity_poly.entity_id
_entity_poly.type
_entity_poly.pdbx_seq_one_letter_code
_entity_poly.pdbx_strand_id
1 'polypeptide(L)'
;MKPFIRYSSLWSPVILWCGVIYFLSGIPDLKIESIGVWDLILRKMAHIFEFGLLGAFMYRALDGSVGKREGTVLSVSFWAFFLSFLYAVSDEYHQYFVPGRIPSARDVFFDSAGILLALTAIKIRKKWKIKPANGPALFSLLVLCCFYLTACGPNYQFNRAKALEKKGQYNEALMKYLRIAETNPDHPSAVESLYRAGKLCQIKFKLYAKSTDIFFELIKKYPEATQIVHKAKAAIFNSPDYFPLVNDNLWVEGDSETGGKNMQVEWHCSESTGASRQGVFKITKKYFAGRKPVSAVIRYYTESSIELREYASADTTSSQYTVLLKYPFETGNTWVTERDGRKIRATIVDNRASITAKAGVFDDCLKIRYEDLAIPGTFKYEYYAPDTGLILITVKGKHSKKEYRNSELLSCKLKEPRW
;
A
#
# COMPACT_ATOMS: atom_id res chain seq x y z
N MET A 1 -50.87 -32.58 11.04
CA MET A 1 -50.23 -31.66 10.07
C MET A 1 -50.39 -32.26 8.67
N LYS A 2 -50.89 -31.52 7.68
CA LYS A 2 -51.00 -32.04 6.29
C LYS A 2 -49.61 -32.53 5.84
N PRO A 3 -49.49 -33.68 5.16
CA PRO A 3 -48.19 -34.29 4.80
C PRO A 3 -47.26 -33.29 4.09
N PHE A 4 -47.81 -32.43 3.25
CA PHE A 4 -47.09 -31.35 2.57
C PHE A 4 -46.33 -30.39 3.52
N ILE A 5 -46.98 -29.93 4.61
CA ILE A 5 -46.36 -29.00 5.57
C ILE A 5 -45.19 -29.68 6.30
N ARG A 6 -45.30 -31.00 6.52
CA ARG A 6 -44.24 -31.79 7.17
C ARG A 6 -43.03 -31.99 6.26
N TYR A 7 -43.24 -32.30 4.99
CA TYR A 7 -42.13 -32.37 4.04
C TYR A 7 -41.45 -31.01 3.88
N SER A 8 -42.24 -29.93 3.74
CA SER A 8 -41.69 -28.58 3.58
C SER A 8 -40.80 -28.16 4.77
N SER A 9 -41.17 -28.48 6.02
CA SER A 9 -40.35 -28.14 7.19
C SER A 9 -39.11 -29.03 7.36
N LEU A 10 -39.11 -30.23 6.77
CA LEU A 10 -37.95 -31.11 6.74
C LEU A 10 -36.92 -30.63 5.73
N TRP A 11 -37.34 -30.23 4.54
CA TRP A 11 -36.44 -29.89 3.43
C TRP A 11 -36.04 -28.42 3.39
N SER A 12 -36.79 -27.50 4.00
CA SER A 12 -36.43 -26.07 3.98
C SER A 12 -35.03 -25.76 4.54
N PRO A 13 -34.53 -26.38 5.63
CA PRO A 13 -33.17 -26.11 6.11
C PRO A 13 -32.09 -26.63 5.16
N VAL A 14 -32.36 -27.71 4.40
CA VAL A 14 -31.43 -28.22 3.38
C VAL A 14 -31.28 -27.18 2.27
N ILE A 15 -32.41 -26.72 1.72
CA ILE A 15 -32.42 -25.75 0.61
C ILE A 15 -31.78 -24.42 1.03
N LEU A 16 -32.14 -23.91 2.21
CA LEU A 16 -31.56 -22.67 2.74
C LEU A 16 -30.05 -22.80 2.94
N TRP A 17 -29.58 -23.93 3.48
CA TRP A 17 -28.16 -24.14 3.71
C TRP A 17 -27.37 -24.32 2.41
N CYS A 18 -27.92 -25.02 1.42
CA CYS A 18 -27.38 -25.04 0.06
C CYS A 18 -27.23 -23.60 -0.49
N GLY A 19 -28.26 -22.76 -0.36
CA GLY A 19 -28.19 -21.36 -0.77
C GLY A 19 -27.07 -20.56 -0.07
N VAL A 20 -26.85 -20.81 1.23
CA VAL A 20 -25.75 -20.19 1.98
C VAL A 20 -24.38 -20.64 1.45
N ILE A 21 -24.17 -21.95 1.28
CA ILE A 21 -22.93 -22.50 0.73
C ILE A 21 -22.65 -21.91 -0.66
N TYR A 22 -23.66 -21.92 -1.54
CA TYR A 22 -23.54 -21.38 -2.90
C TYR A 22 -23.13 -19.90 -2.90
N PHE A 23 -23.74 -19.09 -2.04
CA PHE A 23 -23.40 -17.66 -1.91
C PHE A 23 -21.97 -17.46 -1.40
N LEU A 24 -21.55 -18.19 -0.36
CA LEU A 24 -20.19 -18.10 0.19
C LEU A 24 -19.12 -18.58 -0.80
N SER A 25 -19.42 -19.63 -1.54
CA SER A 25 -18.57 -20.20 -2.59
C SER A 25 -18.36 -19.23 -3.77
N GLY A 26 -19.34 -18.35 -4.03
CA GLY A 26 -19.28 -17.32 -5.07
C GLY A 26 -18.34 -16.12 -4.77
N ILE A 27 -17.75 -16.04 -3.57
CA ILE A 27 -16.90 -14.91 -3.18
C ILE A 27 -15.46 -15.14 -3.70
N PRO A 28 -14.93 -14.27 -4.58
CA PRO A 28 -13.56 -14.41 -5.09
C PRO A 28 -12.53 -14.13 -4.00
N ASP A 29 -11.46 -14.94 -4.01
CA ASP A 29 -10.20 -14.72 -3.29
C ASP A 29 -10.31 -14.51 -1.76
N LEU A 30 -10.70 -15.58 -1.03
CA LEU A 30 -10.73 -15.61 0.44
C LEU A 30 -9.37 -15.95 1.08
N LYS A 31 -8.27 -16.00 0.32
CA LYS A 31 -6.95 -16.33 0.87
C LYS A 31 -6.43 -15.17 1.71
N ILE A 32 -6.16 -15.42 2.98
CA ILE A 32 -5.48 -14.47 3.85
C ILE A 32 -3.99 -14.84 3.89
N GLU A 33 -3.20 -14.34 2.93
CA GLU A 33 -1.76 -14.65 2.83
C GLU A 33 -0.96 -14.30 4.09
N SER A 34 -1.47 -13.38 4.93
CA SER A 34 -0.77 -12.86 6.11
C SER A 34 -0.79 -13.76 7.34
N ILE A 35 -1.54 -14.88 7.36
CA ILE A 35 -1.59 -15.84 8.49
C ILE A 35 -0.96 -17.20 8.17
N GLY A 36 -0.42 -17.38 6.97
CA GLY A 36 0.34 -18.58 6.58
C GLY A 36 -0.47 -19.87 6.73
N VAL A 37 0.06 -20.84 7.48
CA VAL A 37 -0.55 -22.17 7.66
C VAL A 37 -1.94 -22.10 8.32
N TRP A 38 -2.21 -21.08 9.14
CA TRP A 38 -3.49 -20.94 9.83
C TRP A 38 -4.65 -20.58 8.91
N ASP A 39 -4.41 -19.87 7.80
CA ASP A 39 -5.44 -19.64 6.76
C ASP A 39 -5.92 -20.97 6.17
N LEU A 40 -4.96 -21.84 5.83
CA LEU A 40 -5.25 -23.16 5.28
C LEU A 40 -6.06 -23.98 6.27
N ILE A 41 -5.66 -24.02 7.55
CA ILE A 41 -6.37 -24.78 8.60
C ILE A 41 -7.80 -24.27 8.76
N LEU A 42 -7.99 -22.95 8.92
CA LEU A 42 -9.31 -22.37 9.13
C LEU A 42 -10.26 -22.62 7.96
N ARG A 43 -9.76 -22.50 6.72
CA ARG A 43 -10.55 -22.82 5.53
C ARG A 43 -10.95 -24.28 5.50
N LYS A 44 -10.04 -25.22 5.76
CA LYS A 44 -10.39 -26.66 5.79
C LYS A 44 -11.39 -26.98 6.89
N MET A 45 -11.28 -26.33 8.04
CA MET A 45 -12.25 -26.46 9.13
C MET A 45 -13.62 -25.90 8.75
N ALA A 46 -13.68 -24.79 8.01
CA ALA A 46 -14.93 -24.25 7.48
C ALA A 46 -15.63 -25.23 6.53
N HIS A 47 -14.88 -25.80 5.57
CA HIS A 47 -15.37 -26.84 4.65
C HIS A 47 -15.95 -28.06 5.40
N ILE A 48 -15.18 -28.61 6.35
CA ILE A 48 -15.64 -29.72 7.21
C ILE A 48 -16.95 -29.36 7.93
N PHE A 49 -17.04 -28.14 8.47
CA PHE A 49 -18.20 -27.68 9.22
C PHE A 49 -19.41 -27.49 8.31
N GLU A 50 -19.29 -26.72 7.23
CA GLU A 50 -20.36 -26.39 6.29
C GLU A 50 -21.01 -27.64 5.69
N PHE A 51 -20.20 -28.58 5.22
CA PHE A 51 -20.70 -29.81 4.62
C PHE A 51 -21.12 -30.86 5.65
N GLY A 52 -20.52 -30.86 6.86
CA GLY A 52 -21.02 -31.65 7.97
C GLY A 52 -22.46 -31.28 8.34
N LEU A 53 -22.79 -29.99 8.30
CA LEU A 53 -24.14 -29.50 8.56
C LEU A 53 -25.12 -29.82 7.45
N LEU A 54 -24.69 -29.69 6.19
CA LEU A 54 -25.47 -30.16 5.06
C LEU A 54 -25.80 -31.66 5.22
N GLY A 55 -24.81 -32.49 5.56
CA GLY A 55 -24.99 -33.91 5.82
C GLY A 55 -26.00 -34.18 6.95
N ALA A 56 -25.94 -33.42 8.05
CA ALA A 56 -26.88 -33.55 9.16
C ALA A 56 -28.31 -33.14 8.77
N PHE A 57 -28.48 -32.04 8.02
CA PHE A 57 -29.79 -31.60 7.52
C PHE A 57 -30.36 -32.58 6.51
N MET A 58 -29.54 -33.08 5.60
CA MET A 58 -29.93 -34.08 4.61
C MET A 58 -30.38 -35.37 5.28
N TYR A 59 -29.62 -35.86 6.26
CA TYR A 59 -30.01 -37.03 7.05
C TYR A 59 -31.34 -36.81 7.77
N ARG A 60 -31.52 -35.67 8.43
CA ARG A 60 -32.78 -35.33 9.13
C ARG A 60 -33.97 -35.30 8.16
N ALA A 61 -33.78 -34.73 6.97
CA ALA A 61 -34.83 -34.63 5.96
C ALA A 61 -35.23 -36.01 5.43
N LEU A 62 -34.26 -36.85 5.09
CA LEU A 62 -34.48 -38.21 4.59
C LEU A 62 -35.08 -39.14 5.65
N ASP A 63 -34.52 -39.17 6.87
CA ASP A 63 -35.03 -39.97 8.00
C ASP A 63 -36.47 -39.59 8.35
N GLY A 64 -36.79 -38.29 8.33
CA GLY A 64 -38.13 -37.77 8.59
C GLY A 64 -39.14 -38.07 7.48
N SER A 65 -38.67 -38.36 6.25
CA SER A 65 -39.46 -38.60 5.04
C SER A 65 -39.80 -40.08 4.83
N VAL A 66 -38.89 -41.01 5.13
CA VAL A 66 -39.06 -42.45 4.83
C VAL A 66 -39.87 -43.21 5.91
N GLY A 67 -40.01 -42.64 7.11
CA GLY A 67 -40.76 -43.25 8.22
C GLY A 67 -39.96 -44.32 8.98
N LYS A 68 -40.43 -44.69 10.19
CA LYS A 68 -39.73 -45.63 11.09
C LYS A 68 -39.90 -47.09 10.62
N ARG A 69 -39.06 -47.54 9.69
CA ARG A 69 -38.84 -48.96 9.40
C ARG A 69 -37.46 -49.39 9.89
N GLU A 70 -37.34 -50.59 10.43
CA GLU A 70 -36.05 -51.16 10.84
C GLU A 70 -35.22 -51.51 9.60
N GLY A 71 -33.90 -51.26 9.64
CA GLY A 71 -32.99 -51.39 8.49
C GLY A 71 -32.80 -50.12 7.63
N THR A 72 -33.63 -49.10 7.80
CA THR A 72 -33.63 -47.87 6.98
C THR A 72 -32.47 -46.92 7.30
N VAL A 73 -31.86 -47.00 8.49
CA VAL A 73 -30.82 -46.05 8.93
C VAL A 73 -29.57 -46.09 8.05
N LEU A 74 -29.10 -47.28 7.66
CA LEU A 74 -27.90 -47.42 6.84
C LEU A 74 -28.15 -46.91 5.41
N SER A 75 -29.34 -47.18 4.88
CA SER A 75 -29.80 -46.67 3.59
C SER A 75 -29.95 -45.14 3.60
N VAL A 76 -30.51 -44.55 4.67
CA VAL A 76 -30.65 -43.10 4.83
C VAL A 76 -29.29 -42.42 4.98
N SER A 77 -28.37 -42.99 5.77
CA SER A 77 -27.00 -42.46 5.87
C SER A 77 -26.27 -42.50 4.53
N PHE A 78 -26.43 -43.58 3.75
CA PHE A 78 -25.86 -43.68 2.42
C PHE A 78 -26.39 -42.58 1.48
N TRP A 79 -27.72 -42.42 1.40
CA TRP A 79 -28.32 -41.38 0.54
C TRP A 79 -28.01 -39.96 1.02
N ALA A 80 -27.95 -39.73 2.34
CA ALA A 80 -27.55 -38.43 2.89
C ALA A 80 -26.11 -38.09 2.51
N PHE A 81 -25.20 -39.06 2.61
CA PHE A 81 -23.82 -38.90 2.16
C PHE A 81 -23.76 -38.63 0.67
N PHE A 82 -24.38 -39.49 -0.15
CA PHE A 82 -24.32 -39.42 -1.60
C PHE A 82 -24.84 -38.09 -2.15
N LEU A 83 -26.00 -37.62 -1.68
CA LEU A 83 -26.56 -36.34 -2.14
C LEU A 83 -25.73 -35.14 -1.69
N SER A 84 -25.20 -35.15 -0.45
CA SER A 84 -24.34 -34.08 0.04
C SER A 84 -22.98 -34.06 -0.66
N PHE A 85 -22.45 -35.24 -1.01
CA PHE A 85 -21.24 -35.40 -1.80
C PHE A 85 -21.41 -34.84 -3.23
N LEU A 86 -22.53 -35.17 -3.89
CA LEU A 86 -22.85 -34.58 -5.20
C LEU A 86 -22.96 -33.06 -5.11
N TYR A 87 -23.50 -32.53 -4.01
CA TYR A 87 -23.53 -31.09 -3.77
C TYR A 87 -22.12 -30.50 -3.63
N ALA A 88 -21.21 -31.15 -2.89
CA ALA A 88 -19.80 -30.72 -2.79
C ALA A 88 -19.10 -30.69 -4.15
N VAL A 89 -19.31 -31.71 -4.98
CA VAL A 89 -18.79 -31.73 -6.35
C VAL A 89 -19.38 -30.60 -7.19
N SER A 90 -20.68 -30.32 -7.04
CA SER A 90 -21.32 -29.20 -7.75
C SER A 90 -20.83 -27.83 -7.28
N ASP A 91 -20.40 -27.70 -6.02
CA ASP A 91 -19.82 -26.46 -5.49
C ASP A 91 -18.47 -26.16 -6.13
N GLU A 92 -17.58 -27.16 -6.25
CA GLU A 92 -16.31 -27.01 -6.96
C GLU A 92 -16.51 -26.70 -8.46
N TYR A 93 -17.53 -27.29 -9.07
CA TYR A 93 -17.93 -26.95 -10.43
C TYR A 93 -18.43 -25.49 -10.53
N HIS A 94 -19.18 -25.00 -9.54
CA HIS A 94 -19.59 -23.59 -9.46
C HIS A 94 -18.38 -22.66 -9.29
N GLN A 95 -17.43 -23.00 -8.41
CA GLN A 95 -16.20 -22.23 -8.19
C GLN A 95 -15.35 -22.08 -9.46
N TYR A 96 -15.41 -23.04 -10.40
CA TYR A 96 -14.75 -22.93 -11.71
C TYR A 96 -15.15 -21.66 -12.48
N PHE A 97 -16.39 -21.19 -12.31
CA PHE A 97 -16.90 -19.98 -12.97
C PHE A 97 -16.63 -18.69 -12.17
N VAL A 98 -16.05 -18.79 -10.97
CA VAL A 98 -15.74 -17.63 -10.12
C VAL A 98 -14.31 -17.14 -10.41
N PRO A 99 -14.11 -15.90 -10.89
CA PRO A 99 -12.78 -15.38 -11.19
C PRO A 99 -11.83 -15.46 -9.99
N GLY A 100 -10.64 -16.04 -10.19
CA GLY A 100 -9.62 -16.17 -9.14
C GLY A 100 -9.78 -17.38 -8.20
N ARG A 101 -10.78 -18.24 -8.41
CA ARG A 101 -10.92 -19.54 -7.74
C ARG A 101 -10.39 -20.67 -8.62
N ILE A 102 -9.86 -21.71 -7.99
CA ILE A 102 -9.39 -22.92 -8.66
C ILE A 102 -10.09 -24.10 -8.00
N PRO A 103 -10.90 -24.89 -8.74
CA PRO A 103 -11.53 -26.07 -8.19
C PRO A 103 -10.48 -27.03 -7.60
N SER A 104 -10.77 -27.59 -6.43
CA SER A 104 -9.84 -28.45 -5.71
C SER A 104 -10.50 -29.76 -5.30
N ALA A 105 -9.99 -30.87 -5.84
CA ALA A 105 -10.34 -32.21 -5.36
C ALA A 105 -10.03 -32.39 -3.85
N ARG A 106 -9.12 -31.58 -3.29
CA ARG A 106 -8.84 -31.58 -1.85
C ARG A 106 -9.99 -30.98 -1.05
N ASP A 107 -10.68 -29.95 -1.56
CA ASP A 107 -11.83 -29.35 -0.86
C ASP A 107 -12.99 -30.35 -0.82
N VAL A 108 -13.32 -31.02 -1.93
CA VAL A 108 -14.29 -32.13 -1.96
C VAL A 108 -13.97 -33.22 -0.92
N PHE A 109 -12.69 -33.54 -0.71
CA PHE A 109 -12.28 -34.52 0.29
C PHE A 109 -12.61 -34.05 1.72
N PHE A 110 -12.30 -32.78 2.06
CA PHE A 110 -12.61 -32.23 3.37
C PHE A 110 -14.13 -32.08 3.60
N ASP A 111 -14.87 -31.71 2.56
CA ASP A 111 -16.34 -31.66 2.58
C ASP A 111 -16.92 -33.04 2.88
N SER A 112 -16.43 -34.06 2.16
CA SER A 112 -16.79 -35.46 2.36
C SER A 112 -16.48 -35.95 3.78
N ALA A 113 -15.33 -35.56 4.32
CA ALA A 113 -14.94 -35.88 5.69
C ALA A 113 -15.91 -35.23 6.70
N GLY A 114 -16.31 -33.97 6.50
CA GLY A 114 -17.32 -33.29 7.30
C GLY A 114 -18.67 -34.02 7.31
N ILE A 115 -19.16 -34.41 6.13
CA ILE A 115 -20.41 -35.17 5.99
C ILE A 115 -20.31 -36.50 6.77
N LEU A 116 -19.22 -37.26 6.60
CA LEU A 116 -19.02 -38.53 7.30
C LEU A 116 -18.95 -38.37 8.81
N LEU A 117 -18.27 -37.34 9.31
CA LEU A 117 -18.18 -37.04 10.73
C LEU A 117 -19.57 -36.75 11.31
N ALA A 118 -20.37 -35.92 10.64
CA ALA A 118 -21.74 -35.62 11.08
C ALA A 118 -22.64 -36.87 11.10
N LEU A 119 -22.60 -37.68 10.04
CA LEU A 119 -23.40 -38.92 9.97
C LEU A 119 -22.97 -39.94 11.04
N THR A 120 -21.68 -40.06 11.29
CA THR A 120 -21.13 -40.93 12.34
C THR A 120 -21.57 -40.46 13.72
N ALA A 121 -21.49 -39.15 13.99
CA ALA A 121 -21.96 -38.54 15.23
C ALA A 121 -23.46 -38.79 15.45
N ILE A 122 -24.29 -38.68 14.41
CA ILE A 122 -25.72 -38.99 14.49
C ILE A 122 -25.96 -40.47 14.80
N LYS A 123 -25.21 -41.38 14.15
CA LYS A 123 -25.32 -42.83 14.38
C LYS A 123 -24.95 -43.19 15.82
N ILE A 124 -23.86 -42.63 16.36
CA ILE A 124 -23.47 -42.77 17.75
C ILE A 124 -24.57 -42.21 18.65
N ARG A 125 -25.02 -40.98 18.44
CA ARG A 125 -26.08 -40.35 19.23
C ARG A 125 -27.35 -41.21 19.31
N LYS A 126 -27.80 -41.79 18.18
CA LYS A 126 -28.95 -42.71 18.13
C LYS A 126 -28.67 -44.01 18.90
N LYS A 127 -27.47 -44.61 18.76
CA LYS A 127 -27.06 -45.83 19.48
C LYS A 127 -27.05 -45.61 21.00
N TRP A 128 -26.58 -44.45 21.46
CA TRP A 128 -26.41 -44.14 22.88
C TRP A 128 -27.57 -43.35 23.51
N LYS A 129 -28.69 -43.17 22.78
CA LYS A 129 -29.92 -42.46 23.23
C LYS A 129 -29.67 -41.08 23.88
N ILE A 130 -28.64 -40.36 23.43
CA ILE A 130 -28.27 -39.05 23.98
C ILE A 130 -29.35 -38.03 23.62
N LYS A 131 -30.00 -37.40 24.61
CA LYS A 131 -31.00 -36.33 24.38
C LYS A 131 -30.33 -35.11 23.72
N PRO A 132 -30.97 -34.45 22.73
CA PRO A 132 -30.40 -33.24 22.15
C PRO A 132 -30.32 -32.14 23.22
N ALA A 133 -29.18 -31.48 23.34
CA ALA A 133 -29.11 -30.21 24.07
C ALA A 133 -30.05 -29.20 23.40
N ASN A 134 -30.70 -28.35 24.20
CA ASN A 134 -31.76 -27.46 23.74
C ASN A 134 -31.31 -26.53 22.59
N GLY A 135 -31.83 -26.80 21.39
CA GLY A 135 -32.30 -25.79 20.44
C GLY A 135 -31.44 -25.46 19.20
N PRO A 136 -32.06 -25.24 18.01
CA PRO A 136 -31.42 -24.67 16.81
C PRO A 136 -30.82 -23.25 17.02
N ALA A 137 -31.05 -22.62 18.17
CA ALA A 137 -30.56 -21.29 18.50
C ALA A 137 -29.02 -21.22 18.66
N LEU A 138 -28.39 -22.21 19.30
CA LEU A 138 -26.92 -22.24 19.45
C LEU A 138 -26.22 -22.34 18.09
N PHE A 139 -26.88 -23.02 17.16
CA PHE A 139 -26.41 -23.28 15.82
C PHE A 139 -26.53 -22.02 14.92
N SER A 140 -27.66 -21.32 14.97
CA SER A 140 -27.83 -20.02 14.33
C SER A 140 -26.87 -18.96 14.87
N LEU A 141 -26.56 -19.01 16.18
CA LEU A 141 -25.63 -18.08 16.84
C LEU A 141 -24.18 -18.27 16.35
N LEU A 142 -23.74 -19.52 16.17
CA LEU A 142 -22.39 -19.84 15.68
C LEU A 142 -22.19 -19.40 14.23
N VAL A 143 -23.19 -19.59 13.36
CA VAL A 143 -23.15 -19.12 11.97
C VAL A 143 -23.12 -17.59 11.90
N LEU A 144 -23.95 -16.89 12.68
CA LEU A 144 -23.92 -15.43 12.78
C LEU A 144 -22.59 -14.90 13.30
N CYS A 145 -21.98 -15.56 14.30
CA CYS A 145 -20.64 -15.20 14.79
C CYS A 145 -19.56 -15.38 13.71
N CYS A 146 -19.59 -16.46 12.93
CA CYS A 146 -18.63 -16.68 11.84
C CYS A 146 -18.77 -15.64 10.70
N PHE A 147 -19.99 -15.20 10.38
CA PHE A 147 -20.22 -14.10 9.44
C PHE A 147 -19.72 -12.76 9.99
N TYR A 148 -19.92 -12.47 11.27
CA TYR A 148 -19.45 -11.23 11.91
C TYR A 148 -17.92 -11.15 11.97
N LEU A 149 -17.25 -12.28 12.23
CA LEU A 149 -15.80 -12.36 12.35
C LEU A 149 -15.08 -12.25 10.99
N THR A 150 -15.70 -12.70 9.89
CA THR A 150 -15.08 -12.68 8.56
C THR A 150 -15.42 -11.43 7.75
N ALA A 151 -16.63 -10.86 7.89
CA ALA A 151 -17.08 -9.72 7.09
C ALA A 151 -16.66 -8.34 7.63
N CYS A 152 -16.18 -8.24 8.88
CA CYS A 152 -15.87 -6.96 9.53
C CYS A 152 -14.43 -6.83 10.06
N GLY A 153 -13.57 -7.83 9.84
CA GLY A 153 -12.21 -7.84 10.38
C GLY A 153 -11.29 -6.73 9.82
N PRO A 154 -10.22 -6.35 10.54
CA PRO A 154 -9.25 -5.33 10.10
C PRO A 154 -8.64 -5.62 8.73
N ASN A 155 -8.37 -6.89 8.42
CA ASN A 155 -7.85 -7.33 7.12
C ASN A 155 -8.83 -7.09 5.97
N TYR A 156 -10.13 -7.36 6.17
CA TYR A 156 -11.14 -7.08 5.18
C TYR A 156 -11.24 -5.57 4.89
N GLN A 157 -11.27 -4.75 5.95
CA GLN A 157 -11.31 -3.29 5.79
C GLN A 157 -10.05 -2.76 5.08
N PHE A 158 -8.88 -3.32 5.40
CA PHE A 158 -7.62 -2.97 4.78
C PHE A 158 -7.57 -3.34 3.28
N ASN A 159 -8.00 -4.55 2.92
CA ASN A 159 -8.07 -4.98 1.52
C ASN A 159 -9.09 -4.16 0.73
N ARG A 160 -10.22 -3.80 1.36
CA ARG A 160 -11.19 -2.88 0.76
C ARG A 160 -10.59 -1.47 0.56
N ALA A 161 -9.80 -0.96 1.51
CA ALA A 161 -9.10 0.32 1.35
C ALA A 161 -8.12 0.27 0.16
N LYS A 162 -7.34 -0.81 0.04
CA LYS A 162 -6.46 -1.06 -1.13
C LYS A 162 -7.23 -1.10 -2.45
N ALA A 163 -8.40 -1.74 -2.46
CA ALA A 163 -9.24 -1.80 -3.66
C ALA A 163 -9.75 -0.42 -4.08
N LEU A 164 -10.13 0.44 -3.11
CA LEU A 164 -10.52 1.83 -3.38
C LEU A 164 -9.34 2.65 -3.89
N GLU A 165 -8.16 2.50 -3.28
CA GLU A 165 -6.92 3.14 -3.73
C GLU A 165 -6.62 2.79 -5.21
N LYS A 166 -6.69 1.50 -5.56
CA LYS A 166 -6.47 1.02 -6.93
C LYS A 166 -7.50 1.55 -7.93
N LYS A 167 -8.74 1.81 -7.49
CA LYS A 167 -9.80 2.41 -8.31
C LYS A 167 -9.68 3.93 -8.45
N GLY A 168 -8.71 4.57 -7.80
CA GLY A 168 -8.57 6.03 -7.79
C GLY A 168 -9.51 6.74 -6.80
N GLN A 169 -10.23 6.01 -5.96
CA GLN A 169 -11.12 6.57 -4.92
C GLN A 169 -10.32 6.96 -3.68
N TYR A 170 -9.38 7.90 -3.84
CA TYR A 170 -8.36 8.22 -2.84
C TYR A 170 -8.94 8.79 -1.54
N ASN A 171 -10.01 9.58 -1.59
CA ASN A 171 -10.64 10.15 -0.39
C ASN A 171 -11.20 9.04 0.50
N GLU A 172 -11.95 8.11 -0.08
CA GLU A 172 -12.52 6.97 0.65
C GLU A 172 -11.43 6.02 1.18
N ALA A 173 -10.38 5.77 0.37
CA ALA A 173 -9.24 4.97 0.78
C ALA A 173 -8.51 5.59 1.97
N LEU A 174 -8.21 6.89 1.92
CA LEU A 174 -7.56 7.64 3.00
C LEU A 174 -8.36 7.56 4.30
N MET A 175 -9.66 7.83 4.24
CA MET A 175 -10.54 7.77 5.42
C MET A 175 -10.58 6.36 6.02
N LYS A 176 -10.57 5.31 5.19
CA LYS A 176 -10.51 3.94 5.68
C LYS A 176 -9.17 3.59 6.32
N TYR A 177 -8.05 3.99 5.73
CA TYR A 177 -6.74 3.75 6.31
C TYR A 177 -6.58 4.41 7.68
N LEU A 178 -6.97 5.69 7.80
CA LEU A 178 -6.95 6.39 9.08
C LEU A 178 -7.83 5.69 10.12
N ARG A 179 -9.06 5.30 9.74
CA ARG A 179 -9.97 4.58 10.64
C ARG A 179 -9.39 3.23 11.10
N ILE A 180 -8.74 2.46 10.23
CA ILE A 180 -8.12 1.18 10.60
C ILE A 180 -7.05 1.38 11.66
N ALA A 181 -6.20 2.40 11.49
CA ALA A 181 -5.13 2.71 12.43
C ALA A 181 -5.64 3.22 13.79
N GLU A 182 -6.77 3.93 13.78
CA GLU A 182 -7.45 4.43 14.98
C GLU A 182 -8.16 3.30 15.74
N THR A 183 -8.95 2.47 15.06
CA THR A 183 -9.79 1.46 15.73
C THR A 183 -9.05 0.17 16.07
N ASN A 184 -7.95 -0.14 15.40
CA ASN A 184 -7.18 -1.38 15.60
C ASN A 184 -5.68 -1.10 15.76
N PRO A 185 -5.27 -0.31 16.76
CA PRO A 185 -3.90 0.20 16.87
C PRO A 185 -2.85 -0.91 17.01
N ASP A 186 -3.17 -2.03 17.64
CA ASP A 186 -2.22 -3.13 17.88
C ASP A 186 -2.17 -4.14 16.72
N HIS A 187 -3.04 -3.99 15.72
CA HIS A 187 -3.10 -4.90 14.59
C HIS A 187 -2.03 -4.54 13.53
N PRO A 188 -1.34 -5.52 12.90
CA PRO A 188 -0.30 -5.24 11.89
C PRO A 188 -0.73 -4.33 10.73
N SER A 189 -2.03 -4.34 10.38
CA SER A 189 -2.58 -3.47 9.34
C SER A 189 -2.56 -1.98 9.69
N ALA A 190 -2.48 -1.59 10.98
CA ALA A 190 -2.48 -0.18 11.38
C ALA A 190 -1.22 0.55 10.89
N VAL A 191 -0.05 -0.08 11.01
CA VAL A 191 1.24 0.47 10.57
C VAL A 191 1.22 0.77 9.07
N GLU A 192 0.86 -0.23 8.27
CA GLU A 192 0.78 -0.09 6.82
C GLU A 192 -0.34 0.88 6.40
N SER A 193 -1.43 0.95 7.15
CA SER A 193 -2.52 1.92 6.89
C SER A 193 -2.05 3.36 7.08
N LEU A 194 -1.35 3.67 8.18
CA LEU A 194 -0.77 5.01 8.38
C LEU A 194 0.23 5.35 7.29
N TYR A 195 1.10 4.42 6.91
CA TYR A 195 2.07 4.65 5.85
C TYR A 195 1.37 5.01 4.53
N ARG A 196 0.37 4.22 4.12
CA ARG A 196 -0.44 4.50 2.92
C ARG A 196 -1.22 5.80 3.00
N ALA A 197 -1.80 6.12 4.17
CA ALA A 197 -2.50 7.38 4.39
C ALA A 197 -1.56 8.58 4.20
N GLY A 198 -0.36 8.53 4.78
CA GLY A 198 0.68 9.55 4.60
C GLY A 198 1.06 9.70 3.12
N LYS A 199 1.30 8.58 2.41
CA LYS A 199 1.62 8.60 0.96
C LYS A 199 0.49 9.17 0.11
N LEU A 200 -0.77 8.89 0.42
CA LEU A 200 -1.92 9.49 -0.27
C LEU A 200 -1.96 11.01 -0.05
N CYS A 201 -1.79 11.47 1.20
CA CYS A 201 -1.69 12.89 1.52
C CYS A 201 -0.55 13.57 0.75
N GLN A 202 0.63 12.94 0.70
CA GLN A 202 1.82 13.42 0.02
C GLN A 202 1.62 13.54 -1.49
N ILE A 203 1.29 12.43 -2.15
CA ILE A 203 1.36 12.32 -3.61
C ILE A 203 0.07 12.78 -4.27
N LYS A 204 -1.09 12.36 -3.75
CA LYS A 204 -2.38 12.57 -4.41
C LYS A 204 -3.08 13.84 -3.98
N PHE A 205 -2.96 14.22 -2.70
CA PHE A 205 -3.60 15.42 -2.18
C PHE A 205 -2.68 16.63 -2.05
N LYS A 206 -1.35 16.44 -2.16
CA LYS A 206 -0.32 17.48 -1.94
C LYS A 206 -0.47 18.19 -0.58
N LEU A 207 -0.96 17.47 0.41
CA LEU A 207 -1.13 17.93 1.80
C LEU A 207 0.12 17.57 2.60
N TYR A 208 1.24 18.25 2.32
CA TYR A 208 2.56 17.87 2.84
C TYR A 208 2.67 17.92 4.36
N ALA A 209 2.11 18.95 5.01
CA ALA A 209 2.09 19.05 6.46
C ALA A 209 1.36 17.85 7.10
N LYS A 210 0.14 17.56 6.63
CA LYS A 210 -0.66 16.42 7.10
C LYS A 210 0.03 15.08 6.84
N SER A 211 0.69 14.94 5.70
CA SER A 211 1.50 13.76 5.37
C SER A 211 2.63 13.56 6.39
N THR A 212 3.38 14.63 6.67
CA THR A 212 4.47 14.63 7.66
C THR A 212 3.98 14.31 9.06
N ASP A 213 2.83 14.85 9.48
CA ASP A 213 2.20 14.55 10.77
C ASP A 213 1.86 13.05 10.90
N ILE A 214 1.27 12.46 9.86
CA ILE A 214 0.92 11.02 9.82
C ILE A 214 2.19 10.16 9.91
N PHE A 215 3.26 10.52 9.20
CA PHE A 215 4.52 9.79 9.28
C PHE A 215 5.19 9.93 10.64
N PHE A 216 5.15 11.10 11.27
CA PHE A 216 5.62 11.27 12.64
C PHE A 216 4.81 10.44 13.63
N GLU A 217 3.48 10.38 13.49
CA GLU A 217 2.63 9.51 14.30
C GLU A 217 3.01 8.05 14.14
N LEU A 218 3.21 7.58 12.91
CA LEU A 218 3.66 6.22 12.61
C LEU A 218 4.97 5.91 13.31
N ILE A 219 5.98 6.78 13.17
CA ILE A 219 7.31 6.57 13.76
C ILE A 219 7.24 6.55 15.28
N LYS A 220 6.43 7.44 15.88
CA LYS A 220 6.26 7.55 17.32
C LYS A 220 5.55 6.34 17.91
N LYS A 221 4.49 5.86 17.26
CA LYS A 221 3.62 4.79 17.78
C LYS A 221 4.18 3.39 17.50
N TYR A 222 4.93 3.23 16.42
CA TYR A 222 5.42 1.92 15.96
C TYR A 222 6.94 1.93 15.70
N PRO A 223 7.78 2.25 16.71
CA PRO A 223 9.23 2.33 16.54
C PRO A 223 9.87 1.00 16.10
N GLU A 224 9.26 -0.14 16.50
CA GLU A 224 9.74 -1.49 16.18
C GLU A 224 9.53 -1.89 14.70
N ALA A 225 8.69 -1.16 13.95
CA ALA A 225 8.42 -1.43 12.53
C ALA A 225 9.53 -0.88 11.62
N THR A 226 10.77 -1.30 11.88
CA THR A 226 12.03 -0.69 11.36
C THR A 226 12.01 -0.38 9.86
N GLN A 227 11.53 -1.30 9.01
CA GLN A 227 11.47 -1.09 7.56
C GLN A 227 10.48 0.00 7.15
N ILE A 228 9.27 0.02 7.73
CA ILE A 228 8.26 1.04 7.42
C ILE A 228 8.66 2.37 8.05
N VAL A 229 9.26 2.37 9.24
CA VAL A 229 9.84 3.57 9.87
C VAL A 229 10.92 4.19 8.99
N HIS A 230 11.81 3.40 8.39
CA HIS A 230 12.80 3.90 7.45
C HIS A 230 12.14 4.56 6.23
N LYS A 231 11.12 3.90 5.65
CA LYS A 231 10.35 4.47 4.53
C LYS A 231 9.59 5.75 4.92
N ALA A 232 9.05 5.82 6.14
CA ALA A 232 8.35 6.99 6.65
C ALA A 232 9.30 8.18 6.83
N LYS A 233 10.51 7.96 7.35
CA LYS A 233 11.54 9.02 7.45
C LYS A 233 11.92 9.58 6.07
N ALA A 234 12.17 8.70 5.09
CA ALA A 234 12.41 9.12 3.71
C ALA A 234 11.19 9.87 3.12
N ALA A 235 9.98 9.43 3.44
CA ALA A 235 8.77 10.11 2.97
C ALA A 235 8.58 11.51 3.59
N ILE A 236 8.99 11.73 4.85
CA ILE A 236 9.01 13.07 5.48
C ILE A 236 9.99 13.99 4.73
N PHE A 237 11.19 13.50 4.41
CA PHE A 237 12.16 14.25 3.61
C PHE A 237 11.60 14.67 2.25
N ASN A 238 10.77 13.85 1.63
CA ASN A 238 10.16 14.11 0.32
C ASN A 238 8.75 14.73 0.40
N SER A 239 8.36 15.35 1.52
CA SER A 239 7.02 15.92 1.73
C SER A 239 7.11 17.42 2.07
N PRO A 240 7.25 18.32 1.07
CA PRO A 240 7.26 18.05 -0.38
C PRO A 240 8.62 17.61 -0.93
N ASP A 241 8.63 17.10 -2.16
CA ASP A 241 9.85 16.68 -2.84
C ASP A 241 10.50 17.87 -3.55
N TYR A 242 11.56 18.42 -2.93
CA TYR A 242 12.31 19.55 -3.49
C TYR A 242 13.40 19.14 -4.49
N PHE A 243 13.51 17.86 -4.85
CA PHE A 243 14.46 17.41 -5.87
C PHE A 243 14.03 16.05 -6.46
N PRO A 244 12.98 16.00 -7.31
CA PRO A 244 12.35 14.74 -7.66
C PRO A 244 13.27 13.83 -8.49
N LEU A 245 13.93 12.91 -7.82
CA LEU A 245 14.80 11.88 -8.40
C LEU A 245 13.96 10.74 -8.97
N VAL A 246 13.34 10.99 -10.13
CA VAL A 246 12.57 9.97 -10.85
C VAL A 246 13.21 9.71 -12.21
N ASN A 247 13.29 8.43 -12.58
CA ASN A 247 13.87 8.02 -13.86
C ASN A 247 13.17 8.70 -15.04
N ASP A 248 13.96 9.22 -15.97
CA ASP A 248 13.56 10.01 -17.14
C ASP A 248 12.99 11.40 -16.84
N ASN A 249 13.16 11.91 -15.62
CA ASN A 249 12.90 13.32 -15.36
C ASN A 249 13.91 14.19 -16.12
N LEU A 250 13.40 15.31 -16.64
CA LEU A 250 14.15 16.29 -17.42
C LEU A 250 13.86 17.70 -16.91
N TRP A 251 14.91 18.49 -16.72
CA TRP A 251 14.82 19.94 -16.51
C TRP A 251 15.64 20.66 -17.56
N VAL A 252 15.14 21.81 -18.01
CA VAL A 252 15.87 22.72 -18.88
C VAL A 252 16.03 24.04 -18.16
N GLU A 253 17.26 24.37 -17.81
CA GLU A 253 17.68 25.62 -17.20
C GLU A 253 18.26 26.52 -18.29
N GLY A 254 18.09 27.85 -18.17
CA GLY A 254 18.72 28.80 -19.07
C GLY A 254 19.12 30.09 -18.37
N ASP A 255 19.98 30.87 -19.03
CA ASP A 255 20.36 32.18 -18.50
C ASP A 255 19.14 33.09 -18.38
N SER A 256 19.00 33.75 -17.24
CA SER A 256 17.79 34.54 -16.96
C SER A 256 17.65 35.76 -17.86
N GLU A 257 18.77 36.36 -18.27
CA GLU A 257 18.79 37.59 -19.06
C GLU A 257 18.18 37.40 -20.44
N THR A 258 18.57 36.35 -21.15
CA THR A 258 18.05 36.07 -22.50
C THR A 258 16.97 35.01 -22.55
N GLY A 259 16.66 34.38 -21.42
CA GLY A 259 15.73 33.26 -21.34
C GLY A 259 16.29 32.00 -22.01
N GLY A 260 17.59 31.75 -21.84
CA GLY A 260 18.28 30.60 -22.40
C GLY A 260 18.68 30.71 -23.86
N LYS A 261 18.70 31.91 -24.46
CA LYS A 261 19.22 32.06 -25.83
C LYS A 261 20.75 31.99 -25.86
N ASN A 262 21.41 32.44 -24.78
CA ASN A 262 22.86 32.43 -24.68
C ASN A 262 23.38 31.14 -24.06
N MET A 263 22.73 30.64 -23.01
CA MET A 263 23.13 29.41 -22.33
C MET A 263 21.91 28.58 -21.95
N GLN A 264 21.96 27.29 -22.24
CA GLN A 264 21.02 26.29 -21.69
C GLN A 264 21.76 25.15 -21.02
N VAL A 265 21.12 24.55 -20.03
CA VAL A 265 21.57 23.34 -19.37
C VAL A 265 20.41 22.35 -19.33
N GLU A 266 20.60 21.20 -19.94
CA GLU A 266 19.64 20.09 -19.85
C GLU A 266 20.08 19.12 -18.76
N TRP A 267 19.19 18.85 -17.81
CA TRP A 267 19.41 17.94 -16.69
C TRP A 267 18.62 16.65 -16.94
N HIS A 268 19.30 15.55 -17.21
CA HIS A 268 18.67 14.25 -17.46
C HIS A 268 18.88 13.32 -16.26
N CYS A 269 17.79 12.92 -15.59
CA CYS A 269 17.83 11.96 -14.49
C CYS A 269 17.60 10.52 -14.98
N SER A 270 18.45 9.61 -14.54
CA SER A 270 18.32 8.18 -14.78
C SER A 270 18.69 7.39 -13.53
N GLU A 271 17.95 6.35 -13.19
CA GLU A 271 18.34 5.44 -12.11
C GLU A 271 19.53 4.57 -12.55
N SER A 272 20.53 4.38 -11.68
CA SER A 272 21.69 3.55 -12.01
C SER A 272 21.28 2.07 -12.05
N THR A 273 21.45 1.42 -13.20
CA THR A 273 21.13 -0.01 -13.37
C THR A 273 22.14 -0.92 -12.67
N GLY A 274 21.68 -1.76 -11.72
CA GLY A 274 22.45 -2.81 -11.07
C GLY A 274 21.82 -3.24 -9.73
N ALA A 275 21.78 -4.54 -9.42
CA ALA A 275 21.13 -5.09 -8.22
C ALA A 275 21.69 -4.55 -6.89
N SER A 276 22.88 -3.95 -6.89
CA SER A 276 23.53 -3.32 -5.74
C SER A 276 23.44 -1.79 -5.70
N ARG A 277 22.72 -1.14 -6.64
CA ARG A 277 22.67 0.33 -6.80
C ARG A 277 21.25 0.94 -6.80
N GLN A 278 20.27 0.19 -6.31
CA GLN A 278 18.90 0.70 -6.18
C GLN A 278 18.87 1.94 -5.26
N GLY A 279 18.19 3.02 -5.69
CA GLY A 279 18.19 4.30 -4.96
C GLY A 279 19.38 5.22 -5.22
N VAL A 280 20.24 4.90 -6.20
CA VAL A 280 21.28 5.80 -6.72
C VAL A 280 20.84 6.37 -8.07
N PHE A 281 20.76 7.69 -8.16
CA PHE A 281 20.34 8.39 -9.37
C PHE A 281 21.52 9.09 -10.03
N LYS A 282 21.62 8.98 -11.34
CA LYS A 282 22.61 9.68 -12.16
C LYS A 282 21.92 10.88 -12.81
N ILE A 283 22.46 12.08 -12.60
CA ILE A 283 22.06 13.26 -13.37
C ILE A 283 23.18 13.64 -14.33
N THR A 284 22.81 13.75 -15.60
CA THR A 284 23.69 14.26 -16.67
C THR A 284 23.27 15.67 -17.01
N LYS A 285 24.13 16.65 -16.74
CA LYS A 285 23.95 18.07 -17.09
C LYS A 285 24.69 18.36 -18.39
N LYS A 286 23.97 18.65 -19.47
CA LYS A 286 24.55 19.02 -20.77
C LYS A 286 24.46 20.53 -20.94
N TYR A 287 25.60 21.19 -21.14
CA TYR A 287 25.70 22.63 -21.29
C TYR A 287 25.74 23.00 -22.77
N PHE A 288 25.00 24.05 -23.13
CA PHE A 288 24.90 24.57 -24.48
C PHE A 288 25.20 26.08 -24.50
N ALA A 289 25.98 26.52 -25.48
CA ALA A 289 26.14 27.93 -25.84
C ALA A 289 25.29 28.21 -27.09
N GLY A 290 24.18 28.92 -26.91
CA GLY A 290 23.08 28.91 -27.86
C GLY A 290 22.58 27.48 -28.10
N ARG A 291 22.70 26.99 -29.34
CA ARG A 291 22.33 25.61 -29.71
C ARG A 291 23.51 24.64 -29.75
N LYS A 292 24.74 25.12 -29.52
CA LYS A 292 25.94 24.29 -29.64
C LYS A 292 26.26 23.62 -28.31
N PRO A 293 26.37 22.28 -28.24
CA PRO A 293 26.81 21.62 -27.02
C PRO A 293 28.26 21.99 -26.70
N VAL A 294 28.55 22.26 -25.43
CA VAL A 294 29.88 22.70 -24.95
C VAL A 294 30.52 21.64 -24.06
N SER A 295 29.76 21.14 -23.08
CA SER A 295 30.27 20.15 -22.13
C SER A 295 29.13 19.33 -21.52
N ALA A 296 29.47 18.22 -20.89
CA ALA A 296 28.55 17.45 -20.08
C ALA A 296 29.20 17.10 -18.74
N VAL A 297 28.45 17.26 -17.66
CA VAL A 297 28.87 16.91 -16.30
C VAL A 297 27.94 15.84 -15.77
N ILE A 298 28.51 14.77 -15.23
CA ILE A 298 27.76 13.69 -14.58
C ILE A 298 27.98 13.81 -13.07
N ARG A 299 26.90 13.67 -12.32
CA ARG A 299 26.88 13.57 -10.86
C ARG A 299 25.92 12.46 -10.45
N TYR A 300 26.18 11.87 -9.29
CA TYR A 300 25.35 10.80 -8.72
C TYR A 300 24.69 11.29 -7.44
N TYR A 301 23.48 10.86 -7.18
CA TYR A 301 22.63 11.38 -6.13
C TYR A 301 22.06 10.24 -5.32
N THR A 302 22.05 10.41 -4.00
CA THR A 302 21.34 9.53 -3.09
C THR A 302 20.51 10.35 -2.11
N GLU A 303 19.34 9.82 -1.78
CA GLU A 303 18.53 10.32 -0.69
C GLU A 303 18.79 9.45 0.53
N SER A 304 19.15 10.10 1.63
CA SER A 304 19.10 9.49 2.96
C SER A 304 17.81 9.91 3.66
N SER A 305 17.62 9.49 4.91
CA SER A 305 16.43 9.85 5.69
C SER A 305 16.24 11.36 5.93
N ILE A 306 17.30 12.17 5.81
CA ILE A 306 17.24 13.63 6.09
C ILE A 306 18.12 14.48 5.15
N GLU A 307 18.88 13.89 4.23
CA GLU A 307 19.81 14.61 3.35
C GLU A 307 19.73 14.11 1.92
N LEU A 308 19.80 15.06 0.96
CA LEU A 308 20.14 14.80 -0.43
C LEU A 308 21.64 14.99 -0.64
N ARG A 309 22.30 13.95 -1.14
CA ARG A 309 23.76 13.92 -1.32
C ARG A 309 24.13 13.84 -2.80
N GLU A 310 25.11 14.63 -3.22
CA GLU A 310 25.72 14.64 -4.55
C GLU A 310 27.13 14.06 -4.49
N TYR A 311 27.45 13.14 -5.40
CA TYR A 311 28.72 12.45 -5.52
C TYR A 311 29.33 12.70 -6.90
N ALA A 312 30.66 12.81 -6.95
CA ALA A 312 31.41 12.98 -8.19
C ALA A 312 31.52 11.68 -9.01
N SER A 313 31.40 10.52 -8.36
CA SER A 313 31.52 9.20 -8.98
C SER A 313 30.33 8.30 -8.64
N ALA A 314 30.20 7.19 -9.36
CA ALA A 314 29.16 6.19 -9.13
C ALA A 314 29.34 5.42 -7.82
N ASP A 315 30.52 5.54 -7.18
CA ASP A 315 30.80 4.94 -5.89
C ASP A 315 30.26 5.84 -4.77
N THR A 316 29.02 5.58 -4.39
CA THR A 316 28.32 6.31 -3.34
C THR A 316 28.65 5.80 -1.93
N THR A 317 29.58 4.85 -1.79
CA THR A 317 30.10 4.42 -0.49
C THR A 317 31.19 5.36 0.04
N SER A 318 31.73 6.22 -0.83
CA SER A 318 32.69 7.25 -0.47
C SER A 318 32.15 8.20 0.60
N SER A 319 33.02 8.57 1.54
CA SER A 319 32.75 9.64 2.51
C SER A 319 32.81 11.04 1.89
N GLN A 320 33.25 11.16 0.64
CA GLN A 320 33.33 12.43 -0.09
C GLN A 320 32.04 12.67 -0.90
N TYR A 321 31.17 13.52 -0.36
CA TYR A 321 29.93 13.96 -1.01
C TYR A 321 29.57 15.39 -0.61
N THR A 322 28.75 16.03 -1.44
CA THR A 322 28.17 17.35 -1.17
C THR A 322 26.72 17.18 -0.70
N VAL A 323 26.36 17.77 0.44
CA VAL A 323 24.97 17.80 0.93
C VAL A 323 24.26 19.00 0.31
N LEU A 324 23.32 18.73 -0.59
CA LEU A 324 22.59 19.77 -1.32
C LEU A 324 21.36 20.28 -0.57
N LEU A 325 20.60 19.37 0.04
CA LEU A 325 19.43 19.65 0.85
C LEU A 325 19.52 18.89 2.16
N LYS A 326 19.08 19.52 3.26
CA LYS A 326 19.06 18.91 4.59
C LYS A 326 17.78 19.29 5.33
N TYR A 327 17.05 18.29 5.80
CA TYR A 327 15.88 18.46 6.66
C TYR A 327 16.31 18.86 8.09
N PRO A 328 15.52 19.67 8.84
CA PRO A 328 14.21 20.22 8.50
C PRO A 328 14.27 21.38 7.50
N PHE A 329 13.24 21.49 6.65
CA PHE A 329 13.11 22.58 5.69
C PHE A 329 12.53 23.86 6.31
N GLU A 330 13.16 24.29 7.39
CA GLU A 330 12.78 25.45 8.18
C GLU A 330 13.81 26.56 8.05
N THR A 331 13.33 27.81 8.05
CA THR A 331 14.19 28.99 8.00
C THR A 331 15.19 28.97 9.17
N GLY A 332 16.46 29.20 8.87
CA GLY A 332 17.57 29.17 9.82
C GLY A 332 18.34 27.85 9.84
N ASN A 333 17.78 26.74 9.33
CA ASN A 333 18.52 25.48 9.24
C ASN A 333 19.79 25.67 8.40
N THR A 334 20.93 25.26 8.95
CA THR A 334 22.26 25.53 8.39
C THR A 334 23.13 24.29 8.46
N TRP A 335 23.89 24.03 7.39
CA TRP A 335 24.90 22.98 7.35
C TRP A 335 26.15 23.44 6.61
N VAL A 336 27.26 22.76 6.88
CA VAL A 336 28.51 22.94 6.14
C VAL A 336 28.73 21.69 5.30
N THR A 337 29.10 21.88 4.05
CA THR A 337 29.44 20.80 3.13
C THR A 337 30.68 21.17 2.32
N GLU A 338 31.30 20.19 1.68
CA GLU A 338 32.41 20.40 0.77
C GLU A 338 31.94 20.22 -0.67
N ARG A 339 32.30 21.16 -1.53
CA ARG A 339 32.02 21.10 -2.96
C ARG A 339 33.26 21.54 -3.73
N ASP A 340 33.77 20.65 -4.59
CA ASP A 340 34.96 20.90 -5.42
C ASP A 340 36.16 21.43 -4.59
N GLY A 341 36.39 20.84 -3.41
CA GLY A 341 37.48 21.20 -2.50
C GLY A 341 37.24 22.46 -1.66
N ARG A 342 36.05 23.06 -1.73
CA ARG A 342 35.69 24.28 -0.98
C ARG A 342 34.66 24.00 0.09
N LYS A 343 34.85 24.59 1.27
CA LYS A 343 33.86 24.53 2.35
C LYS A 343 32.78 25.57 2.11
N ILE A 344 31.57 25.09 1.91
CA ILE A 344 30.37 25.89 1.66
C ILE A 344 29.46 25.80 2.87
N ARG A 345 29.00 26.94 3.37
CA ARG A 345 27.89 27.01 4.33
C ARG A 345 26.60 27.21 3.56
N ALA A 346 25.65 26.32 3.74
CA ALA A 346 24.30 26.44 3.22
C ALA A 346 23.33 26.79 4.36
N THR A 347 22.43 27.74 4.13
CA THR A 347 21.41 28.18 5.09
C THR A 347 20.07 28.34 4.38
N ILE A 348 19.02 27.73 4.91
CA ILE A 348 17.64 28.03 4.49
C ILE A 348 17.30 29.42 5.01
N VAL A 349 17.08 30.37 4.11
CA VAL A 349 16.78 31.77 4.45
C VAL A 349 15.31 32.14 4.26
N ASP A 350 14.58 31.33 3.52
CA ASP A 350 13.12 31.42 3.35
C ASP A 350 12.60 30.01 2.99
N ASN A 351 11.42 29.65 3.47
CA ASN A 351 10.74 28.40 3.14
C ASN A 351 9.31 28.61 2.65
N ARG A 352 8.91 29.85 2.35
CA ARG A 352 7.60 30.22 1.79
C ARG A 352 7.72 31.24 0.67
N ALA A 353 8.84 31.24 -0.05
CA ALA A 353 9.07 32.21 -1.11
C ALA A 353 8.14 31.95 -2.29
N SER A 354 7.57 33.00 -2.87
CA SER A 354 6.85 32.94 -4.15
C SER A 354 7.74 33.51 -5.26
N ILE A 355 8.03 32.69 -6.28
CA ILE A 355 9.02 32.96 -7.31
C ILE A 355 8.39 32.84 -8.70
N THR A 356 8.55 33.88 -9.52
CA THR A 356 8.23 33.82 -10.95
C THR A 356 9.48 33.51 -11.77
N ALA A 357 9.53 32.33 -12.36
CA ALA A 357 10.53 31.90 -13.32
C ALA A 357 9.94 31.85 -14.76
N LYS A 358 10.78 31.66 -15.78
CA LYS A 358 10.30 31.52 -17.18
C LYS A 358 9.30 30.37 -17.34
N ALA A 359 9.48 29.28 -16.59
CA ALA A 359 8.57 28.13 -16.60
C ALA A 359 7.21 28.38 -15.93
N GLY A 360 7.07 29.43 -15.10
CA GLY A 360 5.82 29.71 -14.38
C GLY A 360 6.01 30.38 -13.02
N VAL A 361 4.93 30.44 -12.25
CA VAL A 361 4.90 30.92 -10.88
C VAL A 361 4.93 29.72 -9.95
N PHE A 362 5.79 29.78 -8.92
CA PHE A 362 5.99 28.74 -7.94
C PHE A 362 5.87 29.33 -6.54
N ASP A 363 4.98 28.76 -5.74
CA ASP A 363 4.77 29.16 -4.34
C ASP A 363 5.45 28.17 -3.39
N ASP A 364 5.55 28.56 -2.12
CA ASP A 364 6.13 27.75 -1.05
C ASP A 364 7.54 27.22 -1.36
N CYS A 365 8.36 28.04 -2.04
CA CYS A 365 9.71 27.65 -2.43
C CYS A 365 10.70 27.77 -1.26
N LEU A 366 11.66 26.85 -1.21
CA LEU A 366 12.85 27.00 -0.37
C LEU A 366 13.84 27.95 -1.05
N LYS A 367 14.30 28.96 -0.33
CA LYS A 367 15.45 29.78 -0.71
C LYS A 367 16.64 29.37 0.16
N ILE A 368 17.65 28.81 -0.48
CA ILE A 368 18.87 28.37 0.19
C ILE A 368 20.03 29.27 -0.21
N ARG A 369 20.67 29.89 0.78
CA ARG A 369 21.87 30.69 0.59
C ARG A 369 23.11 29.84 0.79
N TYR A 370 23.99 29.83 -0.20
CA TYR A 370 25.32 29.21 -0.16
C TYR A 370 26.39 30.29 -0.06
N GLU A 371 27.26 30.16 0.94
CA GLU A 371 28.41 31.01 1.21
C GLU A 371 29.69 30.19 1.12
N ASP A 372 30.62 30.58 0.24
CA ASP A 372 31.97 30.04 0.20
C ASP A 372 32.76 30.62 1.38
N LEU A 373 33.16 29.77 2.32
CA LEU A 373 33.84 30.21 3.54
C LEU A 373 35.24 30.77 3.27
N ALA A 374 35.83 30.49 2.10
CA ALA A 374 37.09 31.09 1.68
C ALA A 374 36.90 32.48 1.05
N ILE A 375 35.69 32.84 0.61
CA ILE A 375 35.37 34.11 -0.05
C ILE A 375 34.15 34.78 0.62
N PRO A 376 34.27 35.27 1.86
CA PRO A 376 33.15 35.81 2.61
C PRO A 376 32.49 37.01 1.92
N GLY A 377 31.16 37.08 2.06
CA GLY A 377 30.34 38.18 1.53
C GLY A 377 29.86 37.98 0.09
N THR A 378 30.29 36.91 -0.60
CA THR A 378 29.70 36.51 -1.89
C THR A 378 28.73 35.34 -1.67
N PHE A 379 27.53 35.47 -2.20
CA PHE A 379 26.46 34.50 -1.99
C PHE A 379 25.91 33.99 -3.32
N LYS A 380 25.65 32.69 -3.36
CA LYS A 380 24.77 32.05 -4.35
C LYS A 380 23.47 31.70 -3.64
N TYR A 381 22.34 31.94 -4.28
CA TYR A 381 21.05 31.47 -3.80
C TYR A 381 20.47 30.48 -4.80
N GLU A 382 19.95 29.38 -4.29
CA GLU A 382 19.19 28.40 -5.07
C GLU A 382 17.77 28.37 -4.53
N TYR A 383 16.80 28.35 -5.44
CA TYR A 383 15.38 28.34 -5.13
C TYR A 383 14.79 27.01 -5.58
N TYR A 384 14.22 26.25 -4.66
CA TYR A 384 13.63 24.95 -4.91
C TYR A 384 12.13 25.00 -4.72
N ALA A 385 11.37 24.63 -5.76
CA ALA A 385 9.92 24.55 -5.70
C ALA A 385 9.44 23.12 -5.36
N PRO A 386 8.35 22.98 -4.58
CA PRO A 386 7.72 21.70 -4.28
C PRO A 386 7.42 20.89 -5.56
N ASP A 387 7.76 19.60 -5.52
CA ASP A 387 7.57 18.61 -6.59
C ASP A 387 8.16 19.00 -7.96
N THR A 388 9.01 20.04 -8.00
CA THR A 388 9.61 20.57 -9.22
C THR A 388 11.12 20.55 -9.14
N GLY A 389 11.72 20.96 -8.01
CA GLY A 389 13.16 21.07 -7.88
C GLY A 389 13.68 22.48 -8.07
N LEU A 390 14.94 22.60 -8.52
CA LEU A 390 15.62 23.89 -8.71
C LEU A 390 14.94 24.72 -9.81
N ILE A 391 14.44 25.90 -9.45
CA ILE A 391 13.72 26.80 -10.37
C ILE A 391 14.45 28.10 -10.70
N LEU A 392 15.36 28.56 -9.83
CA LEU A 392 16.07 29.82 -9.98
C LEU A 392 17.42 29.75 -9.24
N ILE A 393 18.45 30.34 -9.84
CA ILE A 393 19.70 30.67 -9.20
C ILE A 393 19.88 32.19 -9.24
N THR A 394 20.18 32.79 -8.10
CA THR A 394 20.63 34.19 -8.02
C THR A 394 22.01 34.27 -7.37
N VAL A 395 22.70 35.38 -7.62
CA VAL A 395 24.02 35.66 -7.03
C VAL A 395 24.04 37.06 -6.44
N LYS A 396 24.82 37.23 -5.38
CA LYS A 396 25.10 38.52 -4.76
C LYS A 396 26.58 38.63 -4.48
N GLY A 397 27.23 39.60 -5.12
CA GLY A 397 28.64 39.92 -4.88
C GLY A 397 28.85 40.69 -3.56
N LYS A 398 30.08 40.63 -3.04
CA LYS A 398 30.51 41.27 -1.77
C LYS A 398 30.11 42.73 -1.62
N HIS A 399 30.20 43.51 -2.69
CA HIS A 399 29.87 44.94 -2.68
C HIS A 399 28.48 45.26 -3.26
N SER A 400 27.72 44.24 -3.66
CA SER A 400 26.38 44.43 -4.20
C SER A 400 25.35 44.53 -3.08
N LYS A 401 24.48 45.54 -3.18
CA LYS A 401 23.29 45.65 -2.34
C LYS A 401 22.11 44.81 -2.86
N LYS A 402 22.16 44.36 -4.13
CA LYS A 402 21.09 43.62 -4.81
C LYS A 402 21.50 42.20 -5.19
N GLU A 403 20.54 41.30 -5.22
CA GLU A 403 20.66 39.97 -5.83
C GLU A 403 20.41 40.09 -7.35
N TYR A 404 21.19 39.37 -8.14
CA TYR A 404 21.05 39.29 -9.59
C TYR A 404 20.66 37.87 -10.02
N ARG A 405 19.69 37.74 -10.92
CA ARG A 405 19.33 36.43 -11.50
C ARG A 405 20.47 35.94 -12.38
N ASN A 406 20.81 34.67 -12.24
CA ASN A 406 21.86 34.02 -13.01
C ASN A 406 21.24 33.09 -14.06
N SER A 407 20.48 32.11 -13.59
CA SER A 407 19.78 31.14 -14.42
C SER A 407 18.45 30.74 -13.80
N GLU A 408 17.53 30.26 -14.62
CA GLU A 408 16.20 29.86 -14.18
C GLU A 408 15.64 28.72 -15.02
N LEU A 409 14.63 28.04 -14.48
CA LEU A 409 13.92 26.97 -15.16
C LEU A 409 13.12 27.53 -16.34
N LEU A 410 13.38 26.97 -17.52
CA LEU A 410 12.64 27.25 -18.75
C LEU A 410 11.50 26.25 -18.95
N SER A 411 11.76 24.97 -18.69
CA SER A 411 10.77 23.91 -18.80
C SER A 411 11.21 22.66 -18.01
N CYS A 412 10.26 21.80 -17.68
CA CYS A 412 10.54 20.49 -17.10
C CYS A 412 9.56 19.44 -17.63
N LYS A 413 9.97 18.18 -17.57
CA LYS A 413 9.13 17.01 -17.83
C LYS A 413 9.34 16.05 -16.68
N LEU A 414 8.41 16.10 -15.72
CA LEU A 414 8.50 15.36 -14.46
C LEU A 414 7.48 14.22 -14.45
N LYS A 415 7.91 13.06 -13.99
CA LYS A 415 7.06 11.90 -13.75
C LYS A 415 6.71 11.79 -12.28
N GLU A 416 5.54 11.24 -11.98
CA GLU A 416 5.23 10.84 -10.61
C GLU A 416 6.14 9.67 -10.19
N PRO A 417 6.64 9.66 -8.94
CA PRO A 417 7.36 8.52 -8.40
C PRO A 417 6.47 7.27 -8.38
N ARG A 418 7.04 6.11 -8.76
CA ARG A 418 6.34 4.82 -8.73
C ARG A 418 6.29 4.28 -7.29
N TRP A 419 5.16 3.64 -6.94
CA TRP A 419 4.82 3.16 -5.60
C TRP A 419 5.35 1.76 -5.33
#